data_AF-A0A4Q5T300-F1
#
_entry.id   AF-A0A4Q5T300-F1
#
_cell.length_a   1.000
_cell.length_b   1.000
_cell.length_c   1.000
_cell.angle_alpha   90.00
_cell.angle_beta   90.00
_cell.angle_gamma   90.00
#
_symmetry.space_group_name_H-M   'P 1'
#
loop_
_entity.id
_entity.type
_entity.pdbx_description
1 polymer ?
#
loop_
_entity_poly.entity_id
_entity_poly.type
_entity_poly.pdbx_seq_one_letter_code
_entity_poly.pdbx_strand_id
1 'polypeptide(L)'
;MQEQSFLSLEVIWKDDHMLELEVVASNKFFKGVTQVYDQADCLYQLSERLLSFSNNSQPVFYEAGEKDSYSYISLKFYPVNSTGIIGVQIHLEENVPTEYRPEEKSKLALEILTELSAIDDFQRFLKTMAEKHNGKAQLNGR
;
A
#
# COMPACT_ATOMS: atom_id res chain seq x y z
N MET A 1 -17.71 -3.13 18.05
CA MET A 1 -16.73 -2.14 17.56
C MET A 1 -16.70 -2.26 16.06
N GLN A 2 -16.98 -1.20 15.30
CA GLN A 2 -16.67 -1.22 13.87
C GLN A 2 -15.15 -1.16 13.71
N GLU A 3 -14.57 -2.06 12.93
CA GLU A 3 -13.17 -1.96 12.53
C GLU A 3 -13.00 -0.67 11.71
N GLN A 4 -11.95 0.10 12.01
CA GLN A 4 -11.59 1.29 11.25
C GLN A 4 -11.04 0.88 9.88
N SER A 5 -11.20 1.71 8.84
CA SER A 5 -10.53 1.47 7.55
C SER A 5 -9.03 1.75 7.69
N PHE A 6 -8.19 0.98 7.02
CA PHE A 6 -6.74 1.18 7.05
C PHE A 6 -6.03 0.51 5.87
N LEU A 7 -4.80 0.95 5.62
CA LEU A 7 -3.78 0.28 4.83
C LEU A 7 -2.53 0.09 5.70
N SER A 8 -1.93 -1.08 5.66
CA SER A 8 -0.72 -1.41 6.41
C SER A 8 0.28 -2.10 5.47
N LEU A 9 1.52 -1.65 5.51
CA LEU A 9 2.67 -2.31 4.87
C LEU A 9 3.68 -2.66 5.97
N GLU A 10 4.11 -3.91 6.03
CA GLU A 10 5.07 -4.40 7.04
C GLU A 10 6.16 -5.24 6.37
N VAL A 11 7.42 -4.96 6.67
CA VAL A 11 8.53 -5.81 6.24
C VAL A 11 8.52 -7.09 7.08
N ILE A 12 8.19 -8.22 6.47
CA ILE A 12 8.14 -9.53 7.13
C ILE A 12 9.38 -10.39 6.85
N TRP A 13 10.08 -10.11 5.75
CA TRP A 13 11.34 -10.75 5.40
C TRP A 13 12.22 -9.83 4.56
N LYS A 14 13.53 -10.10 4.51
CA LYS A 14 14.48 -9.40 3.64
C LYS A 14 15.73 -10.24 3.33
N ASP A 15 16.39 -9.89 2.23
CA ASP A 15 17.79 -10.22 1.94
C ASP A 15 18.58 -8.95 1.56
N ASP A 16 19.74 -9.14 0.92
CA ASP A 16 20.63 -8.07 0.49
C ASP A 16 20.06 -7.20 -0.65
N HIS A 17 18.97 -7.63 -1.30
CA HIS A 17 18.42 -7.01 -2.51
C HIS A 17 16.93 -6.69 -2.43
N MET A 18 16.16 -7.48 -1.67
CA MET A 18 14.70 -7.47 -1.68
C MET A 18 14.11 -7.44 -0.27
N LEU A 19 12.92 -6.84 -0.18
CA LEU A 19 12.03 -6.89 0.96
C LEU A 19 10.80 -7.71 0.60
N GLU A 20 10.33 -8.54 1.51
CA GLU A 20 8.97 -9.08 1.44
C GLU A 20 8.06 -8.26 2.34
N LEU A 21 6.99 -7.72 1.76
CA LEU A 21 6.02 -6.88 2.42
C LEU A 21 4.72 -7.64 2.62
N GLU A 22 4.25 -7.72 3.86
CA GLU A 22 2.85 -8.03 4.13
C GLU A 22 2.03 -6.74 3.98
N VAL A 23 1.00 -6.82 3.14
CA VAL A 23 0.11 -5.70 2.82
C VAL A 23 -1.29 -6.07 3.25
N VAL A 24 -1.81 -5.32 4.21
CA VAL A 24 -3.17 -5.50 4.74
C VAL A 24 -3.98 -4.26 4.47
N ALA A 25 -5.14 -4.42 3.85
CA ALA A 25 -6.05 -3.31 3.59
C ALA A 25 -7.48 -3.66 4.02
N SER A 26 -8.18 -2.69 4.60
CA SER A 26 -9.58 -2.80 4.99
C SER A 26 -10.33 -1.50 4.74
N ASN A 27 -11.52 -1.59 4.15
CA ASN A 27 -12.45 -0.45 4.02
C ASN A 27 -13.67 -0.58 4.95
N LYS A 28 -13.53 -1.28 6.08
CA LYS A 28 -14.59 -1.65 7.05
C LYS A 28 -15.51 -2.79 6.59
N PHE A 29 -15.68 -2.99 5.29
CA PHE A 29 -16.57 -4.03 4.74
C PHE A 29 -15.80 -5.20 4.13
N PHE A 30 -14.71 -4.88 3.41
CA PHE A 30 -13.81 -5.83 2.82
C PHE A 30 -12.44 -5.69 3.46
N LYS A 31 -11.77 -6.82 3.63
CA LYS A 31 -10.40 -6.90 4.13
C LYS A 31 -9.63 -7.91 3.28
N GLY A 32 -8.42 -7.54 2.89
CA GLY A 32 -7.52 -8.41 2.17
C GLY A 32 -6.11 -8.34 2.75
N VAL A 33 -5.38 -9.42 2.52
CA VAL A 33 -3.98 -9.57 2.88
C VAL A 33 -3.26 -10.13 1.66
N THR A 34 -2.08 -9.63 1.35
CA THR A 34 -1.15 -10.28 0.42
C THR A 34 0.28 -10.07 0.86
N GLN A 35 1.19 -10.86 0.30
CA GLN A 35 2.63 -10.75 0.50
C GLN A 35 3.29 -10.51 -0.86
N VAL A 36 4.11 -9.48 -0.95
CA VAL A 36 4.70 -9.03 -2.20
C VAL A 36 6.17 -8.68 -2.02
N TYR A 37 6.98 -9.00 -3.02
CA TYR A 37 8.38 -8.61 -3.05
C TYR A 37 8.54 -7.22 -3.66
N ASP A 38 9.39 -6.40 -3.05
CA ASP A 38 9.77 -5.10 -3.56
C ASP A 38 11.21 -4.73 -3.17
N GLN A 39 11.72 -3.64 -3.70
CA GLN A 39 13.01 -3.06 -3.36
C GLN A 39 12.85 -1.92 -2.35
N ALA A 40 13.82 -1.77 -1.45
CA ALA A 40 13.83 -0.66 -0.49
C ALA A 40 13.75 0.72 -1.19
N ASP A 41 14.41 0.87 -2.34
CA ASP A 41 14.40 2.09 -3.13
C ASP A 41 13.01 2.46 -3.65
N CYS A 42 12.15 1.49 -3.97
CA CYS A 42 10.77 1.73 -4.40
C CYS A 42 9.94 2.33 -3.26
N LEU A 43 10.09 1.82 -2.03
CA LEU A 43 9.46 2.39 -0.83
C LEU A 43 9.98 3.79 -0.52
N TYR A 44 11.29 4.01 -0.68
CA TYR A 44 11.89 5.33 -0.52
C TYR A 44 11.30 6.33 -1.52
N GLN A 45 11.22 5.97 -2.80
CA GLN A 45 10.63 6.81 -3.84
C GLN A 45 9.15 7.10 -3.59
N LEU A 46 8.37 6.12 -3.12
CA LEU A 46 7.00 6.37 -2.69
C LEU A 46 6.95 7.39 -1.55
N SER A 47 7.81 7.24 -0.53
CA SER A 47 7.86 8.18 0.60
C SER A 47 8.16 9.62 0.18
N GLU A 48 9.13 9.83 -0.71
CA GLU A 48 9.50 11.17 -1.20
C GLU A 48 8.38 11.78 -2.06
N ARG A 49 7.66 10.97 -2.84
CA ARG A 49 6.50 11.44 -3.61
C ARG A 49 5.34 11.83 -2.71
N LEU A 50 5.11 11.09 -1.63
CA LEU A 50 4.07 11.40 -0.65
C LEU A 50 4.43 12.60 0.24
N LEU A 51 5.72 12.84 0.51
CA LEU A 51 6.19 13.99 1.29
C LEU A 51 5.78 15.34 0.67
N SER A 52 5.69 15.41 -0.66
CA SER A 52 5.26 16.60 -1.40
C SER A 52 3.77 16.58 -1.80
N PHE A 53 3.01 15.61 -1.27
CA PHE A 53 1.61 15.44 -1.63
C PHE A 53 0.72 16.49 -0.94
N SER A 54 -0.30 16.96 -1.66
CA SER A 54 -1.17 18.05 -1.25
C SER A 54 -2.52 17.94 -1.96
N ASN A 55 -3.48 18.78 -1.58
CA ASN A 55 -4.83 18.78 -2.17
C ASN A 55 -4.85 19.12 -3.68
N ASN A 56 -3.77 19.70 -4.20
CA ASN A 56 -3.63 20.05 -5.62
C ASN A 56 -2.64 19.14 -6.35
N SER A 57 -2.12 18.11 -5.68
CA SER A 57 -1.15 17.21 -6.27
C SER A 57 -1.81 16.29 -7.31
N GLN A 58 -1.03 15.95 -8.33
CA GLN A 58 -1.41 14.87 -9.25
C GLN A 58 -1.42 13.53 -8.49
N PRO A 59 -2.23 12.54 -8.93
CA PRO A 59 -2.26 11.26 -8.28
C PRO A 59 -0.88 10.60 -8.20
N VAL A 60 -0.55 10.05 -7.03
CA VAL A 60 0.66 9.26 -6.80
C VAL A 60 0.30 7.79 -6.94
N PHE A 61 1.05 7.09 -7.79
CA PHE A 61 0.88 5.67 -8.08
C PHE A 61 2.09 4.89 -7.59
N TYR A 62 1.86 3.73 -7.01
CA TYR A 62 2.88 2.78 -6.61
C TYR A 62 2.39 1.37 -6.85
N GLU A 63 3.28 0.51 -7.30
CA GLU A 63 3.02 -0.89 -7.61
C GLU A 63 4.20 -1.72 -7.12
N ALA A 64 3.91 -2.93 -6.67
CA ALA A 64 4.93 -3.94 -6.36
C ALA A 64 4.45 -5.29 -6.85
N GLY A 65 5.38 -6.14 -7.27
CA GLY A 65 5.10 -7.39 -7.97
C GLY A 65 4.63 -7.18 -9.42
N GLU A 66 4.15 -8.25 -10.02
CA GLU A 66 3.64 -8.25 -11.39
C GLU A 66 2.17 -8.67 -11.40
N LYS A 67 1.35 -7.83 -12.02
CA LYS A 67 -0.09 -8.06 -12.13
C LYS A 67 -0.35 -9.35 -12.88
N ASP A 68 -1.32 -10.14 -12.39
CA ASP A 68 -1.67 -11.45 -12.97
C ASP A 68 -0.55 -12.52 -12.88
N SER A 69 0.53 -12.29 -12.11
CA SER A 69 1.61 -13.27 -11.86
C SER A 69 1.58 -13.82 -10.43
N TYR A 70 2.69 -13.80 -9.68
CA TYR A 70 2.83 -14.44 -8.38
C TYR A 70 2.02 -13.73 -7.29
N SER A 71 2.29 -12.44 -7.10
CA SER A 71 1.54 -11.54 -6.22
C SER A 71 1.68 -10.11 -6.71
N TYR A 72 0.72 -9.26 -6.39
CA TYR A 72 0.71 -7.88 -6.87
C TYR A 72 -0.05 -6.97 -5.92
N ILE A 73 0.45 -5.75 -5.79
CA ILE A 73 -0.30 -4.64 -5.23
C ILE A 73 -0.24 -3.42 -6.12
N SER A 74 -1.28 -2.60 -6.08
CA SER A 74 -1.17 -1.20 -6.48
C SER A 74 -1.89 -0.27 -5.55
N LEU A 75 -1.27 0.89 -5.34
CA LEU A 75 -1.76 1.99 -4.54
C LEU A 75 -1.86 3.22 -5.43
N LYS A 76 -3.00 3.90 -5.38
CA LYS A 76 -3.20 5.19 -6.01
C LYS A 76 -3.77 6.18 -5.01
N PHE A 77 -2.96 7.17 -4.67
CA PHE A 77 -3.32 8.30 -3.82
C PHE A 77 -3.81 9.45 -4.69
N TYR A 78 -4.98 10.03 -4.39
CA TYR A 78 -5.52 11.17 -5.14
C TYR A 78 -6.32 12.11 -4.24
N PRO A 79 -6.28 13.42 -4.48
CA PRO A 79 -7.20 14.35 -3.83
C PRO A 79 -8.64 14.06 -4.25
N VAL A 80 -9.55 13.91 -3.28
CA VAL A 80 -10.99 13.74 -3.55
C VAL A 80 -11.67 15.10 -3.69
N ASN A 81 -11.22 16.08 -2.91
CA ASN A 81 -11.72 17.44 -2.95
C ASN A 81 -10.68 18.44 -2.41
N SER A 82 -11.06 19.72 -2.37
CA SER A 82 -10.20 20.80 -1.85
C SER A 82 -10.05 20.82 -0.33
N THR A 83 -10.79 19.98 0.42
CA THR A 83 -10.86 20.04 1.89
C THR A 83 -9.86 19.13 2.60
N GLY A 84 -8.90 18.53 1.88
CA GLY A 84 -7.88 17.66 2.51
C GLY A 84 -8.24 16.18 2.55
N ILE A 85 -9.34 15.77 1.92
CA ILE A 85 -9.71 14.36 1.84
C ILE A 85 -8.94 13.72 0.70
N ILE A 86 -8.18 12.66 1.03
CA ILE A 86 -7.41 11.87 0.09
C ILE A 86 -8.07 10.51 -0.06
N GLY A 87 -8.24 10.08 -1.31
CA GLY A 87 -8.67 8.74 -1.66
C GLY A 87 -7.44 7.88 -1.91
N VAL A 88 -7.47 6.65 -1.40
CA VAL A 88 -6.44 5.65 -1.68
C VAL A 88 -7.14 4.43 -2.28
N GLN A 89 -6.98 4.27 -3.59
CA GLN A 89 -7.39 3.06 -4.30
C GLN A 89 -6.31 1.99 -4.12
N ILE A 90 -6.74 0.80 -3.72
CA ILE A 90 -5.88 -0.32 -3.36
C ILE A 90 -6.33 -1.53 -4.17
N HIS A 91 -5.40 -2.15 -4.89
CA HIS A 91 -5.59 -3.47 -5.49
C HIS A 91 -4.61 -4.43 -4.84
N LEU A 92 -5.10 -5.61 -4.46
CA LEU A 92 -4.31 -6.71 -3.94
C LEU A 92 -4.60 -7.96 -4.79
N GLU A 93 -3.56 -8.70 -5.12
CA GLU A 93 -3.66 -10.05 -5.66
C GLU A 93 -2.92 -11.01 -4.72
N GLU A 94 -3.59 -12.09 -4.36
CA GLU A 94 -3.09 -13.13 -3.47
C GLU A 94 -1.82 -13.80 -4.02
N ASN A 95 -0.92 -14.19 -3.13
CA ASN A 95 0.18 -15.08 -3.45
C ASN A 95 -0.34 -16.52 -3.59
N VAL A 96 -0.38 -17.05 -4.82
CA VAL A 96 -0.81 -18.42 -5.09
C VAL A 96 0.39 -19.34 -5.35
N PRO A 97 0.37 -20.59 -4.83
CA PRO A 97 1.47 -21.53 -5.02
C PRO A 97 1.58 -22.02 -6.47
N THR A 98 0.52 -21.89 -7.25
CA THR A 98 0.44 -22.26 -8.66
C THR A 98 -0.36 -21.22 -9.43
N GLU A 99 0.02 -20.97 -10.69
CA GLU A 99 -0.69 -20.06 -11.62
C GLU A 99 -1.36 -20.87 -12.75
N TYR A 100 -1.93 -22.04 -12.44
CA TYR A 100 -2.41 -22.94 -13.49
C TYR A 100 -3.71 -22.46 -14.15
N ARG A 101 -4.52 -21.69 -13.42
CA ARG A 101 -5.74 -21.05 -13.93
C ARG A 101 -5.88 -19.61 -13.44
N PRO A 102 -6.48 -18.71 -14.22
CA PRO A 102 -6.69 -17.33 -13.80
C PRO A 102 -7.53 -17.18 -12.52
N GLU A 103 -8.47 -18.10 -12.26
CA GLU A 103 -9.38 -18.05 -11.11
C GLU A 103 -8.76 -18.55 -9.80
N GLU A 104 -7.55 -19.08 -9.82
CA GLU A 104 -6.85 -19.52 -8.60
C GLU A 104 -6.53 -18.33 -7.68
N LYS A 105 -6.34 -17.15 -8.27
CA LYS A 105 -5.86 -15.97 -7.58
C LYS A 105 -7.03 -15.13 -7.07
N SER A 106 -7.15 -15.03 -5.75
CA SER A 106 -8.07 -14.06 -5.16
C SER A 106 -7.58 -12.64 -5.44
N LYS A 107 -8.50 -11.77 -5.84
CA LYS A 107 -8.22 -10.34 -6.10
C LYS A 107 -9.15 -9.47 -5.29
N LEU A 108 -8.63 -8.38 -4.77
CA LEU A 108 -9.41 -7.40 -4.03
C LEU A 108 -9.10 -6.00 -4.54
N ALA A 109 -10.15 -5.23 -4.82
CA ALA A 109 -10.07 -3.81 -5.08
C ALA A 109 -10.92 -3.08 -4.04
N LEU A 110 -10.34 -2.10 -3.35
CA LEU A 110 -11.07 -1.28 -2.39
C LEU A 110 -10.53 0.15 -2.36
N GLU A 111 -11.31 1.05 -1.78
CA GLU A 111 -10.92 2.43 -1.51
C GLU A 111 -10.98 2.69 -0.01
N ILE A 112 -9.98 3.41 0.50
CA ILE A 112 -10.06 4.07 1.81
C ILE A 112 -9.99 5.58 1.63
N LEU A 113 -10.76 6.31 2.46
CA LEU A 113 -10.68 7.76 2.57
C LEU A 113 -9.88 8.12 3.81
N THR A 114 -8.92 9.02 3.65
CA THR A 114 -8.04 9.49 4.72
C THR A 114 -7.86 11.01 4.65
N GLU A 115 -7.11 11.55 5.61
CA GLU A 115 -6.74 12.96 5.68
C GLU A 115 -5.27 13.15 5.33
N LEU A 116 -4.91 14.34 4.86
CA LEU A 116 -3.53 14.66 4.49
C LEU A 116 -2.52 14.41 5.63
N SER A 117 -2.90 14.71 6.88
CA SER A 117 -2.07 14.47 8.06
C SER A 117 -1.70 12.99 8.26
N ALA A 118 -2.60 12.07 7.90
CA ALA A 118 -2.32 10.64 7.98
C ALA A 118 -1.32 10.19 6.89
N ILE A 119 -1.30 10.86 5.74
CA ILE A 119 -0.28 10.66 4.70
C ILE A 119 1.09 11.10 5.22
N ASP A 120 1.17 12.21 5.96
CA ASP A 120 2.44 12.72 6.53
C ASP A 120 3.09 11.72 7.49
N ASP A 121 2.29 11.06 8.33
CA ASP A 121 2.79 10.03 9.22
C ASP A 121 3.17 8.76 8.45
N PHE A 122 2.32 8.33 7.52
CA PHE A 122 2.55 7.14 6.70
C PHE A 122 3.84 7.25 5.87
N GLN A 123 4.08 8.38 5.19
CA GLN A 123 5.29 8.58 4.40
C GLN A 123 6.56 8.54 5.26
N ARG A 124 6.52 9.08 6.48
CA ARG A 124 7.67 9.06 7.39
C ARG A 124 8.03 7.64 7.81
N PHE A 125 7.02 6.80 8.04
CA PHE A 125 7.23 5.39 8.34
C PHE A 125 7.73 4.61 7.11
N LEU A 126 7.20 4.87 5.91
CA LEU A 126 7.73 4.27 4.67
C LEU A 126 9.21 4.60 4.47
N LYS A 127 9.60 5.87 4.67
CA LYS A 127 11.00 6.29 4.59
C LYS A 127 11.88 5.53 5.59
N THR A 128 11.41 5.41 6.83
CA THR A 128 12.13 4.66 7.87
C THR A 128 12.24 3.17 7.52
N MET A 129 11.18 2.59 6.96
CA MET A 129 11.20 1.19 6.50
C MET A 129 12.21 0.99 5.37
N ALA A 130 12.25 1.91 4.41
CA ALA A 130 13.21 1.87 3.31
C ALA A 130 14.66 2.01 3.80
N GLU A 131 14.93 2.84 4.80
CA GLU A 131 16.29 3.03 5.34
C GLU A 131 16.76 1.89 6.25
N LYS A 132 15.85 1.31 7.04
CA LYS A 132 16.19 0.28 8.05
C LYS A 132 15.91 -1.14 7.59
N HIS A 133 15.22 -1.29 6.47
CA HIS A 133 14.75 -2.55 5.92
C HIS A 133 13.96 -3.34 6.99
N ASN A 134 13.12 -2.65 7.78
CA ASN A 134 12.28 -3.24 8.82
C ASN A 134 11.13 -2.31 9.23
N GLY A 135 10.17 -2.85 9.98
CA GLY A 135 9.09 -2.08 10.58
C GLY A 135 7.82 -2.05 9.75
N LYS A 136 6.92 -1.15 10.14
CA LYS A 136 5.53 -1.11 9.69
C LYS A 136 5.08 0.33 9.47
N ALA A 137 4.41 0.58 8.35
CA ALA A 137 3.72 1.83 8.06
C ALA A 137 2.22 1.54 7.99
N GLN A 138 1.43 2.33 8.73
CA GLN A 138 -0.03 2.22 8.73
C GLN A 138 -0.65 3.56 8.40
N LEU A 139 -1.56 3.55 7.43
CA LEU A 139 -2.40 4.66 7.04
C LEU A 139 -3.82 4.40 7.54
N ASN A 140 -4.28 5.21 8.49
CA ASN A 140 -5.63 5.09 9.03
C ASN A 140 -6.62 5.86 8.14
N GLY A 141 -7.75 5.23 7.85
CA GLY A 141 -8.89 5.89 7.22
C GLY A 141 -9.80 6.56 8.26
N ARG A 142 -10.69 7.42 7.76
CA ARG A 142 -11.69 8.15 8.57
C ARG A 142 -12.97 7.35 8.83
#